data_AF-A0A847DLZ8-F1
#
_entry.id   AF-A0A847DLZ8-F1
#
_cell.length_a   1.000
_cell.length_b   1.000
_cell.length_c   1.000
_cell.angle_alpha   90.00
_cell.angle_beta   90.00
_cell.angle_gamma   90.00
#
_symmetry.space_group_name_H-M   'P 1'
#
loop_
_entity.id
_entity.type
_entity.pdbx_description
1 polymer ?
#
loop_
_entity_poly.entity_id
_entity_poly.type
_entity_poly.pdbx_seq_one_letter_code
_entity_poly.pdbx_strand_id
1 'polypeptide(L)'
;MVAKIRQLHSQGEPLNLTAAKRRFPDLVESAFAVKPFLGWRKLLIATGIDYKDIEREYLDHVVCKICGKKFSILTGHLMGTHSITPEEYRKEYPGAELMSETLRIARRGVKQKPINLKTTLPHWEELWTPEYLLDRIEDYRERGGPINFYSIQAHDRSTTDAAIRFYGSWDAAIARLGINPDENRKQVPCIRLSDEDVINSLKNRQKKGLPLNDHAIYTSDLRLYNAARRKFGSYPKALKAAGIDPKKVSLRNQYTDEELNKVIKAAHRISKLTGEARLEALRKFKQRYRSIVIVKYKNWKNFAIKVGLNPEKLSLYEQEEDLIIAIKKLPSNMTAGRLFNENRFLYGKIWYRFGPVSTVLKKYHKINHVLRKSGKNKNEGF
;
A
#
# COMPACT_ATOMS: atom_id res chain seq x y z
N MET A 1 -19.81 42.19 5.82
CA MET A 1 -19.45 40.99 6.62
C MET A 1 -18.75 41.35 7.94
N VAL A 2 -17.58 42.02 7.93
CA VAL A 2 -16.79 42.34 9.14
C VAL A 2 -17.60 43.03 10.25
N ALA A 3 -18.30 44.13 9.93
CA ALA A 3 -19.12 44.84 10.91
C ALA A 3 -20.22 43.97 11.54
N LYS A 4 -20.83 43.08 10.75
CA LYS A 4 -21.86 42.16 11.22
C LYS A 4 -21.29 41.13 12.20
N ILE A 5 -20.11 40.59 11.92
CA ILE A 5 -19.45 39.63 12.82
C ILE A 5 -19.06 40.28 14.15
N ARG A 6 -18.55 41.52 14.14
CA ARG A 6 -18.28 42.27 15.38
C ARG A 6 -19.53 42.47 16.20
N GLN A 7 -20.64 42.84 15.56
CA GLN A 7 -21.94 42.95 16.23
C GLN A 7 -22.36 41.62 16.87
N LEU A 8 -22.36 40.52 16.11
CA LEU A 8 -22.77 39.20 16.61
C LEU A 8 -21.88 38.74 17.76
N HIS A 9 -20.57 38.93 17.65
CA HIS A 9 -19.63 38.61 18.73
C HIS A 9 -19.90 39.42 20.00
N SER A 10 -20.17 40.73 19.88
CA SER A 10 -20.53 41.58 21.02
C SER A 10 -21.84 41.19 21.69
N GLN A 11 -22.74 40.51 20.96
CA GLN A 11 -24.01 40.00 21.47
C GLN A 11 -23.87 38.61 22.11
N GLY A 12 -22.67 38.01 22.11
CA GLY A 12 -22.46 36.64 22.61
C GLY A 12 -23.08 35.57 21.73
N GLU A 13 -23.33 35.86 20.45
CA GLU A 13 -23.84 34.86 19.51
C GLU A 13 -22.77 33.79 19.23
N PRO A 14 -23.12 32.49 19.17
CA PRO A 14 -22.18 31.44 18.87
C PRO A 14 -21.71 31.53 17.41
N LEU A 15 -20.39 31.60 17.21
CA LEU A 15 -19.77 31.79 15.90
C LEU A 15 -18.99 30.56 15.40
N ASN A 16 -19.06 29.42 16.09
CA ASN A 16 -18.59 28.15 15.51
C ASN A 16 -19.41 27.80 14.27
N LEU A 17 -18.79 27.16 13.28
CA LEU A 17 -19.33 27.01 11.93
C LEU A 17 -20.68 26.30 11.90
N THR A 18 -20.90 25.28 12.75
CA THR A 18 -22.20 24.60 12.81
C THR A 18 -23.32 25.52 13.30
N ALA A 19 -23.06 26.36 14.30
CA ALA A 19 -24.02 27.35 14.79
C ALA A 19 -24.23 28.48 13.79
N ALA A 20 -23.14 29.02 13.23
CA ALA A 20 -23.19 30.07 12.23
C ALA A 20 -23.98 29.65 10.99
N LYS A 21 -23.84 28.40 10.52
CA LYS A 21 -24.63 27.86 9.41
C LYS A 21 -26.12 27.77 9.70
N ARG A 22 -26.50 27.47 10.95
CA ARG A 22 -27.91 27.41 11.35
C ARG A 22 -28.53 28.80 11.46
N ARG A 23 -27.81 29.74 12.07
CA ARG A 23 -28.33 31.06 12.46
C ARG A 23 -28.13 32.13 11.38
N PHE A 24 -27.01 32.06 10.64
CA PHE A 24 -26.55 33.08 9.70
C PHE A 24 -26.05 32.47 8.37
N PRO A 25 -26.86 31.64 7.67
CA PRO A 25 -26.41 30.90 6.49
C PRO A 25 -25.88 31.83 5.37
N ASP A 26 -26.55 32.94 5.10
CA ASP A 26 -26.14 33.89 4.05
C ASP A 26 -24.78 34.54 4.34
N LEU A 27 -24.47 34.77 5.61
CA LEU A 27 -23.19 35.32 6.05
C LEU A 27 -22.06 34.31 5.86
N VAL A 28 -22.33 33.04 6.19
CA VAL A 28 -21.39 31.94 5.92
C VAL A 28 -21.17 31.81 4.42
N GLU A 29 -22.23 31.71 3.63
CA GLU A 29 -22.13 31.59 2.16
C GLU A 29 -21.33 32.74 1.55
N SER A 30 -21.61 33.98 1.99
CA SER A 30 -20.87 35.18 1.55
C SER A 30 -19.37 35.07 1.87
N ALA A 31 -19.00 34.54 3.04
CA ALA A 31 -17.60 34.40 3.43
C ALA A 31 -16.84 33.41 2.54
N PHE A 32 -17.48 32.30 2.14
CA PHE A 32 -16.89 31.27 1.28
C PHE A 32 -16.93 31.63 -0.22
N ALA A 33 -17.75 32.61 -0.62
CA ALA A 33 -17.84 33.08 -2.00
C ALA A 33 -16.71 34.05 -2.41
N VAL A 34 -16.06 34.74 -1.46
CA VAL A 34 -15.01 35.74 -1.76
C VAL A 34 -13.77 35.12 -2.40
N LYS A 35 -13.19 35.83 -3.39
CA LYS A 35 -11.91 35.50 -4.05
C LYS A 35 -10.90 36.66 -3.88
N PRO A 36 -9.61 36.40 -3.54
CA PRO A 36 -9.04 35.11 -3.15
C PRO A 36 -9.74 34.56 -1.90
N PHE A 37 -9.68 33.24 -1.72
CA PHE A 37 -10.49 32.54 -0.71
C PHE A 37 -10.31 33.15 0.69
N LEU A 38 -11.42 33.67 1.24
CA LEU A 38 -11.51 34.23 2.58
C LEU A 38 -11.86 33.13 3.58
N GLY A 39 -13.04 32.51 3.44
CA GLY A 39 -13.51 31.48 4.36
C GLY A 39 -13.91 32.05 5.73
N TRP A 40 -14.24 31.19 6.68
CA TRP A 40 -14.80 31.62 7.97
C TRP A 40 -13.72 32.08 8.95
N ARG A 41 -12.67 31.26 9.10
CA ARG A 41 -11.58 31.56 10.04
C ARG A 41 -10.88 32.87 9.73
N LYS A 42 -10.51 33.13 8.47
CA LYS A 42 -9.83 34.39 8.11
C LYS A 42 -10.76 35.58 8.28
N LEU A 43 -12.05 35.42 8.01
CA LEU A 43 -13.03 36.47 8.24
C LEU A 43 -13.11 36.84 9.73
N LEU A 44 -13.10 35.87 10.65
CA LEU A 44 -13.01 36.12 12.09
C LEU A 44 -11.71 36.85 12.46
N ILE A 45 -10.56 36.37 11.98
CA ILE A 45 -9.25 37.00 12.23
C ILE A 45 -9.22 38.45 11.71
N ALA A 46 -9.78 38.70 10.52
CA ALA A 46 -9.87 40.04 9.93
C ALA A 46 -10.74 41.00 10.76
N THR A 47 -11.62 40.48 11.61
CA THR A 47 -12.39 41.31 12.54
C THR A 47 -11.63 41.65 13.82
N GLY A 48 -10.49 40.99 14.08
CA GLY A 48 -9.71 41.06 15.32
C GLY A 48 -10.08 39.99 16.35
N ILE A 49 -10.89 38.99 15.98
CA ILE A 49 -11.35 37.93 16.88
C ILE A 49 -10.52 36.68 16.64
N ASP A 50 -9.85 36.19 17.69
CA ASP A 50 -9.20 34.88 17.65
C ASP A 50 -10.26 33.77 17.73
N TYR A 51 -10.07 32.70 16.96
CA TYR A 51 -11.00 31.56 16.92
C TYR A 51 -11.21 30.91 18.28
N LYS A 52 -10.21 30.97 19.15
CA LYS A 52 -10.30 30.37 20.49
C LYS A 52 -11.32 31.10 21.37
N ASP A 53 -11.53 32.39 21.13
CA ASP A 53 -12.33 33.31 21.95
C ASP A 53 -13.80 33.39 21.52
N ILE A 54 -14.19 32.67 20.46
CA ILE A 54 -15.58 32.64 20.01
C ILE A 54 -16.48 31.85 20.97
N GLU A 55 -17.70 32.32 21.13
CA GLU A 55 -18.77 31.55 21.76
C GLU A 55 -19.16 30.36 20.87
N ARG A 56 -19.50 29.22 21.47
CA ARG A 56 -19.77 27.96 20.74
C ARG A 56 -21.06 27.31 21.18
N GLU A 57 -21.87 26.90 20.21
CA GLU A 57 -23.11 26.15 20.44
C GLU A 57 -23.11 24.82 19.67
N TYR A 58 -23.46 23.75 20.39
CA TYR A 58 -23.66 22.42 19.83
C TYR A 58 -25.04 21.87 20.20
N LEU A 59 -25.78 21.40 19.20
CA LEU A 59 -27.08 20.77 19.44
C LEU A 59 -26.93 19.38 20.05
N ASP A 60 -27.69 19.12 21.12
CA ASP A 60 -27.75 17.84 21.82
C ASP A 60 -28.74 16.84 21.19
N HIS A 61 -29.49 17.29 20.20
CA HIS A 61 -30.48 16.51 19.46
C HIS A 61 -30.38 16.72 17.94
N VAL A 62 -30.96 15.77 17.23
CA VAL A 62 -31.36 15.83 15.82
C VAL A 62 -32.87 15.60 15.74
N VAL A 63 -33.51 16.24 14.77
CA VAL A 63 -34.95 16.14 14.55
C VAL A 63 -35.22 15.15 13.42
N CYS A 64 -36.02 14.12 13.68
CA CYS A 64 -36.49 13.22 12.64
C CYS A 64 -37.35 14.00 11.63
N LYS A 65 -37.00 13.96 10.34
CA LYS A 65 -37.75 14.67 9.29
C LYS A 65 -39.10 14.05 8.97
N ILE A 66 -39.31 12.78 9.33
CA ILE A 66 -40.57 12.05 9.10
C ILE A 66 -41.61 12.39 10.19
N CYS A 67 -41.22 12.42 11.47
CA CYS A 67 -42.17 12.58 12.58
C CYS A 67 -41.91 13.80 13.50
N GLY A 68 -40.87 14.59 13.26
CA GLY A 68 -40.56 15.80 14.02
C GLY A 68 -40.02 15.58 15.45
N LYS A 69 -39.88 14.33 15.90
CA LYS A 69 -39.36 14.02 17.24
C LYS A 69 -37.84 14.24 17.34
N LYS A 70 -37.39 14.65 18.53
CA LYS A 70 -35.98 14.93 18.86
C LYS A 70 -35.30 13.70 19.43
N PHE A 71 -34.10 13.38 18.95
CA PHE A 71 -33.29 12.26 19.42
C PHE A 71 -31.81 12.64 19.44
N SER A 72 -30.99 12.00 20.28
CA SER A 72 -29.54 12.11 20.20
C SER A 72 -28.95 11.31 19.03
N ILE A 73 -29.64 10.22 18.61
CA ILE A 73 -29.31 9.40 17.44
C ILE A 73 -30.59 8.84 16.81
N LEU A 74 -30.71 8.96 15.49
CA LEU A 74 -31.91 8.54 14.73
C LEU A 74 -31.87 7.07 14.29
N THR A 75 -30.71 6.42 14.20
CA THR A 75 -30.56 5.08 13.61
C THR A 75 -31.57 4.05 14.12
N GLY A 76 -31.69 3.90 15.44
CA GLY A 76 -32.64 2.95 16.04
C GLY A 76 -34.10 3.37 15.87
N HIS A 77 -34.37 4.69 15.93
CA HIS A 77 -35.71 5.23 15.73
C HIS A 77 -36.20 5.05 14.28
N LEU A 78 -35.36 5.31 13.28
CA LEU A 78 -35.70 5.15 11.87
C LEU A 78 -36.08 3.70 11.56
N MET A 79 -35.27 2.75 12.00
CA MET A 79 -35.55 1.33 11.76
C MET A 79 -36.76 0.83 12.57
N GLY A 80 -36.91 1.26 13.82
CA GLY A 80 -37.98 0.77 14.71
C GLY A 80 -39.34 1.43 14.53
N THR A 81 -39.38 2.70 14.11
CA THR A 81 -40.64 3.47 13.96
C THR A 81 -41.05 3.67 12.50
N HIS A 82 -40.08 3.78 11.60
CA HIS A 82 -40.33 4.10 10.19
C HIS A 82 -39.92 3.00 9.23
N SER A 83 -39.35 1.89 9.74
CA SER A 83 -38.87 0.76 8.94
C SER A 83 -37.97 1.15 7.78
N ILE A 84 -37.25 2.28 7.91
CA ILE A 84 -36.34 2.82 6.90
C ILE A 84 -34.91 2.72 7.41
N THR A 85 -33.99 2.37 6.52
CA THR A 85 -32.57 2.34 6.83
C THR A 85 -31.96 3.76 6.87
N PRO A 86 -30.87 3.97 7.63
CA PRO A 86 -30.08 5.20 7.56
C PRO A 86 -29.66 5.64 6.15
N GLU A 87 -29.38 4.68 5.28
CA GLU A 87 -29.00 4.89 3.88
C GLU A 87 -30.17 5.43 3.06
N GLU A 88 -31.34 4.80 3.16
CA GLU A 88 -32.57 5.25 2.50
C GLU A 88 -33.01 6.62 3.01
N TYR A 89 -32.97 6.85 4.33
CA TYR A 89 -33.31 8.13 4.92
C TYR A 89 -32.43 9.28 4.42
N ARG A 90 -31.12 9.05 4.23
CA ARG A 90 -30.23 10.07 3.64
C ARG A 90 -30.46 10.28 2.15
N LYS A 91 -30.98 9.27 1.44
CA LYS A 91 -31.37 9.40 0.03
C LYS A 91 -32.61 10.27 -0.11
N GLU A 92 -33.58 10.10 0.78
CA GLU A 92 -34.82 10.88 0.82
C GLU A 92 -34.62 12.30 1.37
N TYR A 93 -33.76 12.44 2.39
CA TYR A 93 -33.39 13.72 2.99
C TYR A 93 -31.87 13.96 2.88
N PRO A 94 -31.38 14.41 1.71
CA PRO A 94 -29.96 14.71 1.51
C PRO A 94 -29.44 15.70 2.55
N GLY A 95 -28.32 15.35 3.20
CA GLY A 95 -27.71 16.18 4.23
C GLY A 95 -28.34 16.07 5.62
N ALA A 96 -29.37 15.24 5.82
CA ALA A 96 -29.94 15.03 7.14
C ALA A 96 -28.92 14.35 8.09
N GLU A 97 -28.72 14.99 9.24
CA GLU A 97 -27.86 14.47 10.30
C GLU A 97 -28.59 13.39 11.10
N LEU A 98 -27.91 12.27 11.35
CA LEU A 98 -28.46 11.15 12.11
C LEU A 98 -28.10 11.19 13.59
N MET A 99 -27.18 12.06 13.99
CA MET A 99 -26.64 12.13 15.34
C MET A 99 -26.48 13.57 15.76
N SER A 100 -26.75 13.85 17.03
CA SER A 100 -26.53 15.18 17.60
C SER A 100 -25.08 15.60 17.56
N GLU A 101 -24.85 16.91 17.55
CA GLU A 101 -23.52 17.50 17.53
C GLU A 101 -22.73 17.09 18.76
N THR A 102 -23.32 17.17 19.94
CA THR A 102 -22.69 16.76 21.19
C THR A 102 -22.28 15.28 21.18
N LEU A 103 -23.12 14.40 20.63
CA LEU A 103 -22.80 12.97 20.52
C LEU A 103 -21.69 12.69 19.49
N ARG A 104 -21.65 13.43 18.38
CA ARG A 104 -20.55 13.34 17.39
C ARG A 104 -19.22 13.79 17.99
N ILE A 105 -19.22 14.86 18.79
CA ILE A 105 -18.03 15.33 19.52
C ILE A 105 -17.57 14.26 20.51
N ALA A 106 -18.50 13.75 21.35
CA ALA A 106 -18.19 12.72 22.35
C ALA A 106 -17.58 11.45 21.72
N ARG A 107 -18.13 10.97 20.60
CA ARG A 107 -17.60 9.77 19.90
C ARG A 107 -16.24 9.99 19.24
N ARG A 108 -15.88 11.25 18.92
CA ARG A 108 -14.56 11.58 18.39
C ARG A 108 -13.45 11.47 19.44
N GLY A 109 -13.79 11.53 20.73
CA GLY A 109 -12.88 11.36 21.87
C GLY A 109 -12.24 9.97 22.01
N VAL A 110 -12.57 9.01 21.14
CA VAL A 110 -11.98 7.66 21.16
C VAL A 110 -10.62 7.67 20.46
N LYS A 111 -9.55 7.89 21.25
CA LYS A 111 -8.12 7.62 20.97
C LYS A 111 -7.65 7.96 19.54
N GLN A 112 -7.46 9.25 19.25
CA GLN A 112 -6.58 9.62 18.15
C GLN A 112 -5.12 9.34 18.54
N LYS A 113 -4.33 8.83 17.59
CA LYS A 113 -2.86 8.76 17.73
C LYS A 113 -2.33 10.18 18.05
N PRO A 114 -1.23 10.30 18.82
CA PRO A 114 -0.68 11.60 19.18
C PRO A 114 -0.46 12.46 17.92
N ILE A 115 -1.06 13.65 17.92
CA ILE A 115 -0.93 14.64 16.85
C ILE A 115 0.52 15.13 16.86
N ASN A 116 1.22 15.02 15.73
CA ASN A 116 2.51 15.67 15.59
C ASN A 116 2.28 17.16 15.30
N LEU A 117 2.29 17.98 16.36
CA LEU A 117 2.04 19.44 16.29
C LEU A 117 2.98 20.20 15.36
N LYS A 118 4.13 19.61 14.96
CA LYS A 118 5.05 20.22 14.00
C LYS A 118 4.59 20.05 12.54
N THR A 119 3.76 19.05 12.24
CA THR A 119 3.38 18.72 10.84
C THR A 119 1.87 18.70 10.60
N THR A 120 1.05 18.60 11.63
CA THR A 120 -0.42 18.54 11.53
C THR A 120 -1.04 19.84 12.06
N LEU A 121 -2.00 20.42 11.32
CA LEU A 121 -2.72 21.59 11.82
C LEU A 121 -3.58 21.24 13.04
N PRO A 122 -3.59 22.10 14.07
CA PRO A 122 -4.51 21.92 15.18
C PRO A 122 -5.94 21.96 14.67
N HIS A 123 -6.83 21.31 15.39
CA HIS A 123 -8.25 21.30 15.05
C HIS A 123 -8.93 22.42 15.83
N TRP A 124 -9.40 23.48 15.16
CA TRP A 124 -10.02 24.63 15.82
C TRP A 124 -11.56 24.58 15.86
N GLU A 125 -12.16 23.71 15.06
CA GLU A 125 -13.57 23.33 15.17
C GLU A 125 -13.72 21.95 15.80
N GLU A 126 -14.68 21.71 16.69
CA GLU A 126 -14.86 20.35 17.22
C GLU A 126 -15.45 19.38 16.18
N LEU A 127 -16.23 19.94 15.24
CA LEU A 127 -16.95 19.20 14.21
C LEU A 127 -16.41 19.48 12.83
N TRP A 128 -16.43 18.44 12.00
CA TRP A 128 -16.15 18.56 10.59
C TRP A 128 -17.37 19.07 9.84
N THR A 129 -17.21 20.19 9.14
CA THR A 129 -18.14 20.67 8.11
C THR A 129 -17.43 20.76 6.76
N PRO A 130 -18.16 20.75 5.63
CA PRO A 130 -17.57 21.02 4.31
C PRO A 130 -16.79 22.35 4.29
N GLU A 131 -17.34 23.38 4.91
CA GLU A 131 -16.76 24.73 5.02
C GLU A 131 -15.46 24.72 5.82
N TYR A 132 -15.47 24.06 6.98
CA TYR A 132 -14.30 23.96 7.83
C TYR A 132 -13.14 23.21 7.15
N LEU A 133 -13.45 22.19 6.34
CA LEU A 133 -12.44 21.51 5.53
C LEU A 133 -11.76 22.48 4.54
N LEU A 134 -12.52 23.36 3.89
CA LEU A 134 -11.95 24.36 2.98
C LEU A 134 -11.04 25.35 3.72
N ASP A 135 -11.46 25.83 4.90
CA ASP A 135 -10.61 26.65 5.77
C ASP A 135 -9.31 25.95 6.16
N ARG A 136 -9.35 24.64 6.44
CA ARG A 136 -8.14 23.86 6.75
C ARG A 136 -7.19 23.75 5.56
N ILE A 137 -7.71 23.41 4.39
CA ILE A 137 -6.90 23.29 3.17
C ILE A 137 -6.23 24.64 2.85
N GLU A 138 -6.97 25.74 3.03
CA GLU A 138 -6.44 27.07 2.86
C GLU A 138 -5.30 27.40 3.84
N ASP A 139 -5.44 27.05 5.13
CA ASP A 139 -4.38 27.28 6.13
C ASP A 139 -3.11 26.48 5.81
N TYR A 140 -3.24 25.26 5.26
CA TYR A 140 -2.09 24.51 4.73
C TYR A 140 -1.42 25.25 3.57
N ARG A 141 -2.20 25.89 2.69
CA ARG A 141 -1.69 26.65 1.54
C ARG A 141 -0.92 27.90 1.98
N GLU A 142 -1.46 28.66 2.93
CA GLU A 142 -0.82 29.88 3.44
C GLU A 142 0.52 29.63 4.12
N ARG A 143 0.67 28.46 4.77
CA ARG A 143 1.94 28.05 5.38
C ARG A 143 3.02 27.64 4.36
N GLY A 144 2.72 27.70 3.05
CA GLY A 144 3.64 27.37 1.98
C GLY A 144 3.97 25.87 1.87
N GLY A 145 3.23 25.02 2.57
CA GLY A 145 3.42 23.57 2.55
C GLY A 145 2.85 22.92 1.28
N PRO A 146 3.34 21.74 0.87
CA PRO A 146 2.75 21.00 -0.24
C PRO A 146 1.33 20.53 0.09
N ILE A 147 0.33 21.00 -0.67
CA ILE A 147 -1.10 20.70 -0.50
C ILE A 147 -1.62 19.58 -1.41
N ASN A 148 -0.72 18.75 -1.95
CA ASN A 148 -1.12 17.57 -2.73
C ASN A 148 -1.63 16.46 -1.79
N PHE A 149 -2.51 15.60 -2.31
CA PHE A 149 -3.16 14.54 -1.54
C PHE A 149 -2.19 13.70 -0.69
N TYR A 150 -1.06 13.26 -1.28
CA TYR A 150 -0.11 12.39 -0.58
C TYR A 150 0.57 13.09 0.59
N SER A 151 0.90 14.37 0.42
CA SER A 151 1.49 15.20 1.48
C SER A 151 0.54 15.34 2.66
N ILE A 152 -0.72 15.72 2.40
CA ILE A 152 -1.70 15.88 3.47
C ILE A 152 -2.06 14.53 4.08
N GLN A 153 -2.22 13.46 3.30
CA GLN A 153 -2.55 12.13 3.83
C GLN A 153 -1.49 11.59 4.81
N ALA A 154 -0.21 11.88 4.55
CA ALA A 154 0.89 11.42 5.39
C ALA A 154 0.91 12.07 6.79
N HIS A 155 0.41 13.30 6.92
CA HIS A 155 0.50 14.09 8.16
C HIS A 155 -0.86 14.44 8.77
N ASP A 156 -1.94 14.42 8.00
CA ASP A 156 -3.30 14.75 8.39
C ASP A 156 -4.33 13.98 7.55
N ARG A 157 -4.34 12.66 7.76
CA ARG A 157 -5.32 11.75 7.13
C ARG A 157 -6.76 12.18 7.39
N SER A 158 -7.06 12.79 8.53
CA SER A 158 -8.41 13.21 8.88
C SER A 158 -8.95 14.27 7.90
N THR A 159 -8.08 15.19 7.45
CA THR A 159 -8.41 16.19 6.42
C THR A 159 -8.67 15.53 5.07
N THR A 160 -7.87 14.52 4.66
CA THR A 160 -8.13 13.80 3.39
C THR A 160 -9.40 12.96 3.44
N ASP A 161 -9.67 12.30 4.56
CA ASP A 161 -10.88 11.48 4.75
C ASP A 161 -12.14 12.37 4.73
N ALA A 162 -12.07 13.56 5.34
CA ALA A 162 -13.14 14.57 5.27
C ALA A 162 -13.38 15.06 3.83
N ALA A 163 -12.33 15.27 3.03
CA ALA A 163 -12.46 15.68 1.63
C ALA A 163 -13.16 14.64 0.77
N ILE A 164 -12.80 13.36 0.95
CA ILE A 164 -13.49 12.25 0.29
C ILE A 164 -14.96 12.19 0.73
N ARG A 165 -15.24 12.35 2.03
CA ARG A 165 -16.61 12.30 2.56
C ARG A 165 -17.51 13.43 2.04
N PHE A 166 -17.03 14.67 2.01
CA PHE A 166 -17.86 15.84 1.69
C PHE A 166 -17.88 16.21 0.21
N TYR A 167 -16.79 15.97 -0.51
CA TYR A 167 -16.62 16.38 -1.91
C TYR A 167 -16.38 15.19 -2.85
N GLY A 168 -16.38 13.95 -2.33
CA GLY A 168 -16.14 12.73 -3.10
C GLY A 168 -14.66 12.47 -3.43
N SER A 169 -13.84 13.51 -3.51
CA SER A 169 -12.40 13.41 -3.75
C SER A 169 -11.64 14.64 -3.23
N TRP A 170 -10.32 14.49 -3.05
CA TRP A 170 -9.42 15.60 -2.73
C TRP A 170 -9.41 16.68 -3.81
N ASP A 171 -9.38 16.26 -5.08
CA ASP A 171 -9.34 17.16 -6.23
C ASP A 171 -10.60 18.02 -6.31
N ALA A 172 -11.77 17.43 -6.03
CA ALA A 172 -13.03 18.17 -5.96
C ALA A 172 -13.04 19.20 -4.81
N ALA A 173 -12.39 18.90 -3.68
CA ALA A 173 -12.28 19.84 -2.56
C ALA A 173 -11.37 21.03 -2.90
N ILE A 174 -10.15 20.79 -3.42
CA ILE A 174 -9.23 21.88 -3.77
C ILE A 174 -9.72 22.72 -4.96
N ALA A 175 -10.50 22.13 -5.88
CA ALA A 175 -11.15 22.87 -6.94
C ALA A 175 -12.12 23.95 -6.42
N ARG A 176 -12.75 23.75 -5.25
CA ARG A 176 -13.59 24.78 -4.60
C ARG A 176 -12.80 26.03 -4.19
N LEU A 177 -11.52 25.86 -3.90
CA LEU A 177 -10.58 26.95 -3.60
C LEU A 177 -10.05 27.65 -4.86
N GLY A 178 -10.52 27.25 -6.05
CA GLY A 178 -10.00 27.75 -7.33
C GLY A 178 -8.62 27.20 -7.68
N ILE A 179 -8.19 26.11 -7.05
CA ILE A 179 -6.91 25.48 -7.31
C ILE A 179 -7.10 24.45 -8.41
N ASN A 180 -6.30 24.54 -9.47
CA ASN A 180 -6.27 23.52 -10.52
C ASN A 180 -5.68 22.21 -9.93
N PRO A 181 -6.46 21.11 -9.83
CA PRO A 181 -5.96 19.87 -9.25
C PRO A 181 -4.78 19.28 -10.01
N ASP A 182 -4.72 19.49 -11.34
CA ASP A 182 -3.67 18.91 -12.17
C ASP A 182 -2.31 19.56 -11.94
N GLU A 183 -2.27 20.86 -11.66
CA GLU A 183 -1.05 21.59 -11.31
C GLU A 183 -0.53 21.21 -9.91
N ASN A 184 -1.43 20.86 -9.00
CA ASN A 184 -1.07 20.48 -7.63
C ASN A 184 -0.61 19.01 -7.50
N ARG A 185 -0.84 18.17 -8.52
CA ARG A 185 -0.35 16.79 -8.49
C ARG A 185 1.16 16.77 -8.76
N LYS A 186 1.97 16.44 -7.74
CA LYS A 186 3.42 16.13 -7.91
C LYS A 186 3.68 14.95 -8.87
N GLN A 187 2.67 14.13 -9.14
CA GLN A 187 2.73 13.08 -10.16
C GLN A 187 1.94 13.53 -11.38
N VAL A 188 2.52 13.34 -12.58
CA VAL A 188 1.84 13.58 -13.86
C VAL A 188 0.42 13.02 -13.78
N PRO A 189 -0.63 13.80 -14.10
CA PRO A 189 -2.02 13.36 -14.02
C PRO A 189 -2.13 11.95 -14.56
N CYS A 190 -2.70 11.05 -13.76
CA CYS A 190 -3.07 9.73 -14.25
C CYS A 190 -4.22 9.94 -15.24
N ILE A 191 -3.90 10.35 -16.48
CA ILE A 191 -4.80 10.30 -17.61
C ILE A 191 -5.30 8.86 -17.60
N ARG A 192 -6.58 8.69 -17.27
CA ARG A 192 -7.25 7.40 -17.40
C ARG A 192 -7.31 7.14 -18.89
N LEU A 193 -6.31 6.43 -19.42
CA LEU A 193 -6.29 6.01 -20.80
C LEU A 193 -7.61 5.27 -21.08
N SER A 194 -8.34 5.73 -22.09
CA SER A 194 -9.47 4.99 -22.63
C SER A 194 -8.99 3.67 -23.24
N ASP A 195 -9.94 2.82 -23.63
CA ASP A 195 -9.59 1.55 -24.26
C ASP A 195 -8.92 1.81 -25.63
N GLU A 196 -9.39 2.83 -26.35
CA GLU A 196 -8.81 3.33 -27.61
C GLU A 196 -7.41 3.92 -27.40
N ASP A 197 -7.20 4.70 -26.33
CA ASP A 197 -5.88 5.29 -26.04
C ASP A 197 -4.82 4.22 -25.81
N VAL A 198 -5.18 3.15 -25.08
CA VAL A 198 -4.28 2.00 -24.87
C VAL A 198 -3.96 1.32 -26.20
N ILE A 199 -4.97 1.05 -27.03
CA ILE A 199 -4.79 0.40 -28.34
C ILE A 199 -3.90 1.26 -29.25
N ASN A 200 -4.19 2.55 -29.35
CA ASN A 200 -3.43 3.49 -30.18
C ASN A 200 -1.99 3.63 -29.70
N SER A 201 -1.79 3.66 -28.39
CA SER A 201 -0.44 3.72 -27.79
C SER A 201 0.38 2.46 -28.12
N LEU A 202 -0.22 1.27 -28.06
CA LEU A 202 0.44 0.01 -28.43
C LEU A 202 0.77 -0.05 -29.93
N LYS A 203 -0.17 0.34 -30.80
CA LYS A 203 0.04 0.41 -32.26
C LYS A 203 1.12 1.41 -32.64
N ASN A 204 1.11 2.60 -32.03
CA ASN A 204 2.12 3.63 -32.27
C ASN A 204 3.51 3.15 -31.84
N ARG A 205 3.60 2.45 -30.70
CA ARG A 205 4.84 1.85 -30.22
C ARG A 205 5.36 0.76 -31.17
N GLN A 206 4.47 -0.04 -31.75
CA GLN A 206 4.79 -1.00 -32.82
C GLN A 206 5.33 -0.29 -34.07
N LYS A 207 4.65 0.75 -34.53
CA LYS A 207 5.05 1.54 -35.71
C LYS A 207 6.43 2.18 -35.54
N LYS A 208 6.77 2.60 -34.32
CA LYS A 208 8.08 3.15 -33.96
C LYS A 208 9.18 2.08 -33.76
N GLY A 209 8.87 0.79 -33.95
CA GLY A 209 9.83 -0.30 -33.74
C GLY A 209 10.27 -0.46 -32.29
N LEU A 210 9.54 0.12 -31.33
CA LEU A 210 9.91 0.07 -29.92
C LEU A 210 9.53 -1.30 -29.31
N PRO A 211 10.28 -1.79 -28.30
CA PRO A 211 9.98 -3.07 -27.68
C PRO A 211 8.57 -3.09 -27.05
N LEU A 212 7.79 -4.10 -27.42
CA LEU A 212 6.41 -4.31 -26.95
C LEU A 212 6.29 -5.40 -25.88
N ASN A 213 7.40 -6.04 -25.52
CA ASN A 213 7.39 -7.11 -24.53
C ASN A 213 6.97 -6.58 -23.15
N ASP A 214 6.34 -7.46 -22.36
CA ASP A 214 5.80 -7.15 -21.02
C ASP A 214 6.81 -6.38 -20.16
N HIS A 215 8.04 -6.88 -20.08
CA HIS A 215 9.07 -6.31 -19.23
C HIS A 215 9.51 -4.92 -19.72
N ALA A 216 9.70 -4.76 -21.03
CA ALA A 216 10.11 -3.49 -21.60
C ALA A 216 9.04 -2.41 -21.43
N ILE A 217 7.76 -2.73 -21.59
CA ILE A 217 6.70 -1.76 -21.29
C ILE A 217 6.61 -1.51 -19.79
N TYR A 218 6.73 -2.53 -18.94
CA TYR A 218 6.74 -2.34 -17.48
C TYR A 218 7.83 -1.36 -17.03
N THR A 219 9.03 -1.43 -17.62
CA THR A 219 10.16 -0.56 -17.26
C THR A 219 10.11 0.81 -17.90
N SER A 220 9.67 0.90 -19.16
CA SER A 220 9.68 2.17 -19.92
C SER A 220 8.38 2.97 -19.85
N ASP A 221 7.24 2.30 -19.63
CA ASP A 221 5.91 2.94 -19.54
C ASP A 221 4.95 2.13 -18.65
N LEU A 222 5.22 2.19 -17.35
CA LEU A 222 4.43 1.49 -16.32
C LEU A 222 2.96 1.93 -16.31
N ARG A 223 2.65 3.15 -16.77
CA ARG A 223 1.29 3.68 -16.85
C ARG A 223 0.50 2.94 -17.91
N LEU A 224 1.04 2.84 -19.13
CA LEU A 224 0.44 2.08 -20.22
C LEU A 224 0.28 0.61 -19.85
N TYR A 225 1.29 0.01 -19.21
CA TYR A 225 1.22 -1.39 -18.73
C TYR A 225 0.02 -1.63 -17.80
N ASN A 226 -0.12 -0.79 -16.78
CA ASN A 226 -1.16 -0.94 -15.78
C ASN A 226 -2.55 -0.60 -16.34
N ALA A 227 -2.66 0.37 -17.26
CA ALA A 227 -3.90 0.67 -17.95
C ALA A 227 -4.36 -0.52 -18.82
N ALA A 228 -3.46 -1.08 -19.62
CA ALA A 228 -3.72 -2.25 -20.45
C ALA A 228 -4.20 -3.46 -19.62
N ARG A 229 -3.59 -3.72 -18.47
CA ARG A 229 -4.02 -4.79 -17.56
C ARG A 229 -5.39 -4.52 -16.94
N ARG A 230 -5.68 -3.30 -16.52
CA ARG A 230 -6.95 -2.94 -15.87
C ARG A 230 -8.13 -3.02 -16.84
N LYS A 231 -7.97 -2.54 -18.08
CA LYS A 231 -9.04 -2.49 -19.07
C LYS A 231 -9.31 -3.83 -19.74
N PHE A 232 -8.26 -4.53 -20.17
CA PHE A 232 -8.40 -5.77 -20.95
C PHE A 232 -8.17 -7.04 -20.10
N GLY A 233 -7.99 -6.89 -18.78
CA GLY A 233 -7.70 -7.96 -17.82
C GLY A 233 -6.25 -8.47 -17.84
N SER A 234 -5.56 -8.42 -18.98
CA SER A 234 -4.12 -8.73 -19.06
C SER A 234 -3.44 -8.01 -20.22
N TYR A 235 -2.13 -7.78 -20.09
CA TYR A 235 -1.33 -7.14 -21.15
C TYR A 235 -1.34 -7.94 -22.48
N PRO A 236 -1.26 -9.29 -22.49
CA PRO A 236 -1.45 -10.07 -23.72
C PRO A 236 -2.84 -9.91 -24.35
N LYS A 237 -3.91 -9.72 -23.56
CA LYS A 237 -5.25 -9.45 -24.09
C LYS A 237 -5.32 -8.05 -24.73
N ALA A 238 -4.67 -7.06 -24.12
CA ALA A 238 -4.54 -5.73 -24.71
C ALA A 238 -3.76 -5.74 -26.04
N LEU A 239 -2.67 -6.51 -26.14
CA LEU A 239 -1.95 -6.71 -27.40
C LEU A 239 -2.84 -7.33 -28.48
N LYS A 240 -3.63 -8.36 -28.14
CA LYS A 240 -4.61 -8.94 -29.08
C LYS A 240 -5.65 -7.92 -29.53
N ALA A 241 -6.19 -7.12 -28.62
CA ALA A 241 -7.13 -6.04 -28.96
C ALA A 241 -6.50 -4.98 -29.88
N ALA A 242 -5.19 -4.75 -29.75
CA ALA A 242 -4.42 -3.89 -30.65
C ALA A 242 -4.03 -4.55 -31.99
N GLY A 243 -4.41 -5.82 -32.23
CA GLY A 243 -4.05 -6.57 -33.44
C GLY A 243 -2.63 -7.13 -33.44
N ILE A 244 -1.97 -7.18 -32.27
CA ILE A 244 -0.58 -7.60 -32.11
C ILE A 244 -0.56 -9.02 -31.51
N ASP A 245 0.08 -9.97 -32.20
CA ASP A 245 0.21 -11.33 -31.68
C ASP A 245 1.15 -11.37 -30.45
N PRO A 246 0.64 -11.69 -29.25
CA PRO A 246 1.45 -11.71 -28.04
C PRO A 246 2.57 -12.75 -28.08
N LYS A 247 2.45 -13.81 -28.88
CA LYS A 247 3.48 -14.86 -28.99
C LYS A 247 4.74 -14.33 -29.67
N LYS A 248 4.59 -13.43 -30.66
CA LYS A 248 5.72 -12.80 -31.38
C LYS A 248 6.45 -11.76 -30.53
N VAL A 249 5.77 -11.23 -29.51
CA VAL A 249 6.26 -10.14 -28.65
C VAL A 249 6.84 -10.66 -27.32
N SER A 250 6.45 -11.86 -26.90
CA SER A 250 6.82 -12.41 -25.59
C SER A 250 8.26 -12.94 -25.54
N LEU A 251 9.09 -12.33 -24.69
CA LEU A 251 10.41 -12.85 -24.31
C LEU A 251 10.35 -14.17 -23.51
N ARG A 252 9.18 -14.68 -23.10
CA ARG A 252 9.08 -15.99 -22.41
C ARG A 252 9.48 -17.20 -23.27
N ASN A 253 9.63 -17.03 -24.59
CA ASN A 253 10.13 -18.06 -25.51
C ASN A 253 11.62 -17.89 -25.81
N GLN A 254 12.43 -17.56 -24.81
CA GLN A 254 13.87 -17.32 -24.96
C GLN A 254 14.74 -18.57 -25.13
N TYR A 255 14.22 -19.78 -24.87
CA TYR A 255 15.07 -20.98 -24.87
C TYR A 255 14.75 -21.87 -26.06
N THR A 256 15.78 -22.12 -26.86
CA THR A 256 15.75 -23.07 -27.97
C THR A 256 15.51 -24.49 -27.44
N ASP A 257 14.93 -25.36 -28.26
CA ASP A 257 14.72 -26.78 -27.88
C ASP A 257 16.06 -27.47 -27.56
N GLU A 258 17.16 -27.02 -28.17
CA GLU A 258 18.52 -27.49 -27.87
C GLU A 258 18.98 -27.15 -26.45
N GLU A 259 18.75 -25.92 -25.99
CA GLU A 259 19.09 -25.50 -24.63
C GLU A 259 18.27 -26.28 -23.61
N LEU A 260 16.99 -26.51 -23.89
CA LEU A 260 16.14 -27.32 -23.02
C LEU A 260 16.65 -28.75 -22.90
N ASN A 261 17.03 -29.36 -24.02
CA ASN A 261 17.60 -30.69 -24.05
C ASN A 261 18.93 -30.78 -23.28
N LYS A 262 19.76 -29.73 -23.31
CA LYS A 262 20.98 -29.65 -22.48
C LYS A 262 20.65 -29.66 -20.98
N VAL A 263 19.62 -28.92 -20.54
CA VAL A 263 19.19 -28.93 -19.13
C VAL A 263 18.69 -30.31 -18.71
N ILE A 264 17.86 -30.95 -19.53
CA ILE A 264 17.29 -32.28 -19.24
C ILE A 264 18.39 -33.34 -19.15
N LYS A 265 19.34 -33.35 -20.09
CA LYS A 265 20.49 -34.29 -20.06
C LYS A 265 21.36 -34.08 -18.82
N ALA A 266 21.63 -32.83 -18.44
CA ALA A 266 22.41 -32.52 -17.24
C ALA A 266 21.68 -32.98 -15.96
N ALA A 267 20.36 -32.81 -15.87
CA ALA A 267 19.57 -33.29 -14.73
C ALA A 267 19.67 -34.81 -14.55
N HIS A 268 19.56 -35.57 -15.65
CA HIS A 268 19.68 -37.04 -15.63
C HIS A 268 21.09 -37.53 -15.31
N ARG A 269 22.14 -36.78 -15.66
CA ARG A 269 23.52 -37.11 -15.25
C ARG A 269 23.68 -36.93 -13.74
N ILE A 270 23.18 -35.81 -13.20
CA ILE A 270 23.29 -35.51 -11.76
C ILE A 270 22.48 -36.48 -10.92
N SER A 271 21.32 -36.95 -11.39
CA SER A 271 20.49 -37.90 -10.64
C SER A 271 21.17 -39.27 -10.43
N LYS A 272 22.17 -39.61 -11.24
CA LYS A 272 22.99 -40.84 -11.11
C LYS A 272 24.16 -40.69 -10.15
N LEU A 273 24.57 -39.46 -9.82
CA LEU A 273 25.66 -39.22 -8.87
C LEU A 273 25.15 -39.37 -7.43
N THR A 274 26.07 -39.64 -6.50
CA THR A 274 25.81 -39.72 -5.05
C THR A 274 26.84 -38.90 -4.27
N GLY A 275 26.54 -38.64 -2.99
CA GLY A 275 27.47 -37.98 -2.07
C GLY A 275 27.94 -36.58 -2.51
N GLU A 276 29.22 -36.30 -2.26
CA GLU A 276 29.80 -34.96 -2.43
C GLU A 276 29.83 -34.50 -3.90
N ALA A 277 30.16 -35.42 -4.81
CA ALA A 277 30.17 -35.15 -6.25
C ALA A 277 28.78 -34.71 -6.76
N ARG A 278 27.71 -35.33 -6.23
CA ARG A 278 26.33 -34.93 -6.54
C ARG A 278 26.02 -33.52 -6.05
N LEU A 279 26.37 -33.19 -4.79
CA LEU A 279 26.08 -31.86 -4.22
C LEU A 279 26.77 -30.74 -4.98
N GLU A 280 28.03 -30.95 -5.37
CA GLU A 280 28.79 -29.95 -6.11
C GLU A 280 28.24 -29.75 -7.53
N ALA A 281 27.96 -30.85 -8.25
CA ALA A 281 27.33 -30.80 -9.55
C ALA A 281 25.94 -30.16 -9.50
N LEU A 282 25.15 -30.44 -8.46
CA LEU A 282 23.80 -29.90 -8.28
C LEU A 282 23.82 -28.39 -7.97
N ARG A 283 24.78 -27.89 -7.19
CA ARG A 283 24.95 -26.44 -6.95
C ARG A 283 25.26 -25.71 -8.25
N LYS A 284 26.26 -26.18 -9.01
CA LYS A 284 26.63 -25.61 -10.31
C LYS A 284 25.46 -25.65 -11.31
N PHE A 285 24.74 -26.77 -11.36
CA PHE A 285 23.56 -26.95 -12.20
C PHE A 285 22.43 -25.98 -11.84
N LYS A 286 22.10 -25.86 -10.55
CA LYS A 286 21.06 -24.95 -10.07
C LYS A 286 21.42 -23.49 -10.32
N GLN A 287 22.70 -23.12 -10.18
CA GLN A 287 23.18 -21.78 -10.48
C GLN A 287 23.07 -21.49 -11.98
N ARG A 288 23.57 -22.39 -12.83
CA ARG A 288 23.62 -22.22 -14.28
C ARG A 288 22.24 -22.17 -14.94
N TYR A 289 21.30 -22.99 -14.49
CA TYR A 289 19.99 -23.16 -15.15
C TYR A 289 18.80 -22.63 -14.34
N ARG A 290 19.05 -21.78 -13.33
CA ARG A 290 18.01 -21.16 -12.49
C ARG A 290 16.93 -20.48 -13.32
N SER A 291 17.33 -19.60 -14.24
CA SER A 291 16.39 -18.76 -15.00
C SER A 291 15.48 -19.61 -15.89
N ILE A 292 16.05 -20.62 -16.58
CA ILE A 292 15.30 -21.54 -17.45
C ILE A 292 14.22 -22.27 -16.65
N VAL A 293 14.60 -22.84 -15.50
CA VAL A 293 13.70 -23.67 -14.70
C VAL A 293 12.60 -22.86 -14.03
N ILE A 294 12.92 -21.67 -13.50
CA ILE A 294 11.92 -20.82 -12.85
C ILE A 294 10.95 -20.22 -13.88
N VAL A 295 11.42 -19.79 -15.05
CA VAL A 295 10.55 -19.18 -16.06
C VAL A 295 9.61 -20.21 -16.71
N LYS A 296 10.11 -21.39 -17.08
CA LYS A 296 9.34 -22.40 -17.83
C LYS A 296 8.58 -23.38 -16.92
N TYR A 297 9.18 -23.81 -15.82
CA TYR A 297 8.64 -24.85 -14.95
C TYR A 297 8.17 -24.32 -13.58
N LYS A 298 8.31 -23.01 -13.32
CA LYS A 298 7.99 -22.30 -12.07
C LYS A 298 8.91 -22.65 -10.89
N ASN A 299 9.20 -23.93 -10.68
CA ASN A 299 10.09 -24.40 -9.62
C ASN A 299 10.79 -25.71 -9.98
N TRP A 300 11.83 -26.07 -9.20
CA TRP A 300 12.65 -27.26 -9.43
C TRP A 300 11.90 -28.58 -9.22
N LYS A 301 10.90 -28.61 -8.33
CA LYS A 301 10.06 -29.80 -8.08
C LYS A 301 9.23 -30.15 -9.32
N ASN A 302 8.57 -29.15 -9.90
CA ASN A 302 7.79 -29.29 -11.13
C ASN A 302 8.67 -29.68 -12.32
N PHE A 303 9.88 -29.11 -12.41
CA PHE A 303 10.85 -29.52 -13.42
C PHE A 303 11.19 -31.01 -13.29
N ALA A 304 11.56 -31.47 -12.09
CA ALA A 304 11.89 -32.89 -11.84
C ALA A 304 10.75 -33.83 -12.26
N ILE A 305 9.52 -33.54 -11.82
CA ILE A 305 8.32 -34.32 -12.16
C ILE A 305 8.12 -34.34 -13.69
N LYS A 306 8.26 -33.20 -14.35
CA LYS A 306 8.02 -33.07 -15.79
C LYS A 306 9.06 -33.81 -16.64
N VAL A 307 10.27 -34.00 -16.13
CA VAL A 307 11.33 -34.76 -16.79
C VAL A 307 11.42 -36.23 -16.34
N GLY A 308 10.48 -36.69 -15.50
CA GLY A 308 10.44 -38.08 -15.03
C GLY A 308 11.46 -38.42 -13.93
N LEU A 309 11.94 -37.43 -13.19
CA LEU A 309 12.91 -37.61 -12.10
C LEU A 309 12.22 -37.44 -10.73
N ASN A 310 12.66 -38.22 -9.73
CA ASN A 310 12.27 -38.00 -8.34
C ASN A 310 12.80 -36.61 -7.87
N PRO A 311 11.94 -35.69 -7.39
CA PRO A 311 12.33 -34.36 -6.92
C PRO A 311 13.46 -34.33 -5.89
N GLU A 312 13.56 -35.36 -5.04
CA GLU A 312 14.58 -35.44 -3.99
C GLU A 312 15.99 -35.52 -4.57
N LYS A 313 16.16 -36.18 -5.73
CA LYS A 313 17.45 -36.29 -6.42
C LYS A 313 17.99 -34.93 -6.89
N LEU A 314 17.08 -33.98 -7.15
CA LEU A 314 17.41 -32.59 -7.50
C LEU A 314 17.20 -31.62 -6.33
N SER A 315 16.99 -32.11 -5.11
CA SER A 315 16.96 -31.32 -3.88
C SER A 315 18.34 -31.26 -3.23
N LEU A 316 18.64 -30.13 -2.59
CA LEU A 316 19.83 -30.00 -1.75
C LEU A 316 19.43 -30.33 -0.31
N TYR A 317 20.25 -31.12 0.38
CA TYR A 317 20.08 -31.40 1.81
C TYR A 317 18.79 -32.14 2.16
N GLU A 318 18.32 -32.99 1.25
CA GLU A 318 17.17 -33.86 1.48
C GLU A 318 17.60 -35.21 2.06
N GLN A 319 18.76 -35.71 1.62
CA GLN A 319 19.33 -36.94 2.14
C GLN A 319 20.16 -36.66 3.39
N GLU A 320 20.19 -37.61 4.31
CA GLU A 320 20.95 -37.48 5.56
C GLU A 320 22.45 -37.33 5.28
N GLU A 321 22.98 -38.07 4.31
CA GLU A 321 24.40 -37.97 3.94
C GLU A 321 24.77 -36.56 3.44
N ASP A 322 23.85 -35.88 2.75
CA ASP A 322 24.08 -34.53 2.25
C ASP A 322 24.28 -33.53 3.37
N LEU A 323 23.46 -33.65 4.41
CA LEU A 323 23.51 -32.78 5.57
C LEU A 323 24.80 -33.03 6.36
N ILE A 324 25.22 -34.29 6.51
CA ILE A 324 26.47 -34.64 7.16
C ILE A 324 27.66 -34.04 6.39
N ILE A 325 27.69 -34.17 5.06
CA ILE A 325 28.72 -33.56 4.21
C ILE A 325 28.72 -32.04 4.35
N ALA A 326 27.54 -31.40 4.36
CA ALA A 326 27.41 -29.96 4.51
C ALA A 326 27.92 -29.49 5.90
N ILE A 327 27.58 -30.21 6.97
CA ILE A 327 28.03 -29.91 8.34
C ILE A 327 29.55 -30.04 8.45
N LYS A 328 30.15 -31.07 7.85
CA LYS A 328 31.62 -31.28 7.85
C LYS A 328 32.39 -30.14 7.18
N LYS A 329 31.79 -29.46 6.20
CA LYS A 329 32.41 -28.33 5.50
C LYS A 329 32.23 -26.98 6.20
N LEU A 330 31.42 -26.90 7.26
CA LEU A 330 31.27 -25.66 8.01
C LEU A 330 32.57 -25.34 8.77
N PRO A 331 32.95 -24.06 8.87
CA PRO A 331 34.15 -23.68 9.63
C PRO A 331 33.99 -24.05 11.11
N SER A 332 35.10 -24.37 11.79
CA SER A 332 35.09 -24.88 13.16
C SER A 332 34.53 -23.90 14.21
N ASN A 333 34.45 -22.61 13.86
CA ASN A 333 33.86 -21.55 14.68
C ASN A 333 32.42 -21.18 14.25
N MET A 334 31.79 -21.97 13.38
CA MET A 334 30.42 -21.73 12.94
C MET A 334 29.44 -21.81 14.11
N THR A 335 28.60 -20.80 14.28
CA THR A 335 27.55 -20.77 15.30
C THR A 335 26.17 -20.94 14.67
N ALA A 336 25.20 -21.41 15.45
CA ALA A 336 23.83 -21.59 14.97
C ALA A 336 23.22 -20.28 14.43
N GLY A 337 23.47 -19.14 15.11
CA GLY A 337 22.99 -17.82 14.68
C GLY A 337 23.66 -17.35 13.38
N ARG A 338 24.97 -17.57 13.23
CA ARG A 338 25.69 -17.26 12.00
C ARG A 338 25.19 -18.09 10.82
N LEU A 339 25.00 -19.39 11.02
CA LEU A 339 24.46 -20.28 10.00
C LEU A 339 23.02 -19.91 9.60
N PHE A 340 22.18 -19.47 10.54
CA PHE A 340 20.83 -19.00 10.25
C PHE A 340 20.82 -17.79 9.31
N ASN A 341 21.77 -16.86 9.50
CA ASN A 341 21.89 -15.65 8.69
C ASN A 341 22.52 -15.94 7.31
N GLU A 342 23.58 -16.74 7.26
CA GLU A 342 24.30 -17.04 6.01
C GLU A 342 23.58 -18.08 5.13
N ASN A 343 22.93 -19.07 5.73
CA ASN A 343 22.27 -20.15 5.00
C ASN A 343 21.06 -20.71 5.76
N ARG A 344 19.99 -19.90 5.83
CA ARG A 344 18.72 -20.24 6.47
C ARG A 344 18.13 -21.58 6.00
N PHE A 345 18.35 -21.93 4.72
CA PHE A 345 17.85 -23.18 4.16
C PHE A 345 18.55 -24.41 4.76
N LEU A 346 19.90 -24.40 4.81
CA LEU A 346 20.67 -25.47 5.46
C LEU A 346 20.36 -25.54 6.97
N TYR A 347 20.26 -24.39 7.65
CA TYR A 347 19.86 -24.32 9.06
C TYR A 347 18.54 -25.06 9.32
N GLY A 348 17.50 -24.75 8.54
CA GLY A 348 16.18 -25.35 8.70
C GLY A 348 16.19 -26.86 8.45
N LYS A 349 16.93 -27.32 7.44
CA LYS A 349 17.06 -28.76 7.15
C LYS A 349 17.80 -29.53 8.24
N ILE A 350 18.87 -28.96 8.81
CA ILE A 350 19.57 -29.54 9.97
C ILE A 350 18.62 -29.61 11.18
N TRP A 351 17.90 -28.52 11.46
CA TRP A 351 16.99 -28.45 12.59
C TRP A 351 15.90 -29.51 12.51
N TYR A 352 15.27 -29.65 11.34
CA TYR A 352 14.18 -30.59 11.14
C TYR A 352 14.65 -32.06 11.21
N ARG A 353 15.86 -32.36 10.72
CA ARG A 353 16.37 -33.74 10.64
C ARG A 353 17.08 -34.21 11.91
N PHE A 354 17.84 -33.33 12.57
CA PHE A 354 18.74 -33.68 13.67
C PHE A 354 18.44 -32.93 14.98
N GLY A 355 17.43 -32.05 15.00
CA GLY A 355 17.09 -31.25 16.17
C GLY A 355 17.95 -29.98 16.31
N PRO A 356 18.04 -29.39 17.52
CA PRO A 356 18.63 -28.06 17.71
C PRO A 356 20.04 -27.91 17.11
N VAL A 357 20.19 -26.98 16.16
CA VAL A 357 21.43 -26.77 15.38
C VAL A 357 22.64 -26.50 16.29
N SER A 358 22.44 -25.81 17.42
CA SER A 358 23.48 -25.55 18.41
C SER A 358 24.04 -26.85 19.02
N THR A 359 23.20 -27.84 19.28
CA THR A 359 23.59 -29.16 19.81
C THR A 359 24.31 -29.98 18.75
N VAL A 360 23.81 -29.96 17.52
CA VAL A 360 24.42 -30.65 16.37
C VAL A 360 25.83 -30.12 16.13
N LEU A 361 26.01 -28.80 16.00
CA LEU A 361 27.33 -28.20 15.81
C LEU A 361 28.28 -28.52 16.97
N LYS A 362 27.83 -28.45 18.24
CA LYS A 362 28.65 -28.82 19.40
C LYS A 362 29.13 -30.28 19.34
N LYS A 363 28.25 -31.22 18.97
CA LYS A 363 28.59 -32.64 18.82
C LYS A 363 29.64 -32.86 17.73
N TYR A 364 29.46 -32.23 16.57
CA TYR A 364 30.38 -32.34 15.44
C TYR A 364 31.73 -31.64 15.68
N HIS A 365 31.75 -30.47 16.32
CA HIS A 365 33.00 -29.78 16.68
C HIS A 365 33.79 -30.52 17.76
N LYS A 366 33.13 -31.18 18.72
CA LYS A 366 33.78 -32.04 19.73
C LYS A 366 34.47 -33.25 19.08
N ILE A 367 33.83 -33.89 18.09
CA ILE A 367 34.41 -35.01 17.32
C ILE A 367 35.62 -34.55 16.50
N ASN A 368 35.53 -33.42 15.80
CA ASN A 368 36.65 -32.88 15.02
C ASN A 368 37.84 -32.44 15.91
N HIS A 369 37.58 -31.94 17.12
CA HIS A 369 38.64 -31.60 18.09
C HIS A 369 39.36 -32.85 18.63
N VAL A 370 38.63 -33.95 18.86
CA VAL A 370 39.21 -35.24 19.27
C VAL A 370 40.08 -35.82 18.15
N LEU A 371 39.59 -35.88 16.91
CA LEU A 371 40.36 -36.39 15.76
C LEU A 371 41.64 -35.58 15.47
N ARG A 372 41.62 -34.25 15.68
CA ARG A 372 42.80 -33.38 15.54
C ARG A 372 43.85 -33.61 16.64
N LYS A 373 43.44 -34.00 17.85
CA LYS A 373 44.36 -34.41 18.92
C LYS A 373 44.93 -35.80 18.68
N SER A 374 44.14 -36.73 18.14
CA SER A 374 44.59 -38.10 17.80
C SER A 374 45.58 -38.14 16.62
N GLY A 375 45.45 -37.23 15.65
CA GLY A 375 46.34 -37.14 14.48
C GLY A 375 47.66 -36.41 14.73
N LYS A 376 47.80 -35.68 15.85
CA LYS A 376 49.07 -35.02 16.24
C LYS A 376 50.02 -35.93 17.04
N ASN A 377 49.54 -37.07 17.55
CA ASN A 377 50.34 -38.00 18.37
C ASN A 377 50.90 -39.20 17.58
N LYS A 378 51.01 -39.13 16.25
CA LYS A 378 51.57 -40.23 15.43
C LYS A 378 52.75 -39.86 14.52
N ASN A 379 53.31 -38.65 14.64
CA ASN A 379 54.50 -38.23 13.88
C ASN A 379 55.59 -37.63 14.77
N GLU A 380 55.74 -38.12 16.01
CA GLU A 380 56.97 -37.96 16.80
C GLU A 380 57.19 -39.28 17.56
N GLY A 381 58.16 -40.09 17.11
CA GLY A 381 58.57 -41.33 17.77
C GLY A 381 58.53 -42.58 16.89
N PHE A 382 59.46 -42.62 15.93
CA PHE A 382 60.37 -43.72 15.53
C PHE A 382 60.64 -43.74 14.03
#